data_AF-A0A1I5H7J3-F1
#
_entry.id   AF-A0A1I5H7J3-F1
#
_cell.length_a   1.000
_cell.length_b   1.000
_cell.length_c   1.000
_cell.angle_alpha   90.00
_cell.angle_beta   90.00
_cell.angle_gamma   90.00
#
_symmetry.space_group_name_H-M   'P 1'
#
loop_
_entity.id
_entity.type
_entity.pdbx_description
1 polymer ?
#
loop_
_entity_poly.entity_id
_entity_poly.type
_entity_poly.pdbx_seq_one_letter_code
_entity_poly.pdbx_strand_id
1 'polypeptide(L)'
;MENAEQVERVLGRMWLVCIDEYNAKTEREQAKIKRLLTEKDVQARKMRSDQYTMIPRLCSFIATTNDSTPLPSGDGSRRYLCVEVTGEIDMTAPIPYKQMYAQAMTELRQKGCVYWFTSEDEQEIQEHNMPYQQLSSPELILQSLFEPTNQHSKKYFWTVTDIQKEISKHLKASDVPNLKSLGTAIKRLNFPKGGISGIRGYYMTLRK
;
A
#
# COMPACT_ATOMS: atom_id res chain seq x y z
N MET A 1 -3.77 -10.33 20.85
CA MET A 1 -5.17 -10.80 20.71
C MET A 1 -5.18 -12.32 20.52
N GLU A 2 -5.24 -13.07 21.62
CA GLU A 2 -5.01 -14.53 21.63
C GLU A 2 -6.22 -15.37 21.20
N ASN A 3 -7.46 -14.86 21.28
CA ASN A 3 -8.65 -15.69 21.05
C ASN A 3 -9.41 -15.30 19.77
N ALA A 4 -9.56 -16.23 18.82
CA ALA A 4 -10.17 -15.99 17.51
C ALA A 4 -11.64 -15.53 17.61
N GLU A 5 -12.42 -16.15 18.50
CA GLU A 5 -13.82 -15.75 18.78
C GLU A 5 -13.95 -14.30 19.26
N GLN A 6 -12.95 -13.82 20.01
CA GLN A 6 -12.96 -12.45 20.53
C GLN A 6 -12.67 -11.44 19.42
N VAL A 7 -11.78 -11.80 18.48
CA VAL A 7 -11.51 -11.00 17.27
C VAL A 7 -12.78 -10.88 16.45
N GLU A 8 -13.41 -12.01 16.13
CA GLU A 8 -14.60 -12.06 15.29
C GLU A 8 -15.76 -11.23 15.85
N ARG A 9 -15.95 -11.27 17.17
CA ARG A 9 -16.94 -10.42 17.85
C ARG A 9 -16.64 -8.93 17.76
N VAL A 10 -15.37 -8.53 17.81
CA VAL A 10 -14.96 -7.13 17.66
C VAL A 10 -15.29 -6.64 16.25
N LEU A 11 -15.01 -7.46 15.23
CA LEU A 11 -15.18 -7.07 13.82
C LEU A 11 -16.64 -6.82 13.41
N GLY A 12 -17.58 -7.57 13.99
CA GLY A 12 -19.00 -7.44 13.70
C GLY A 12 -19.79 -6.52 14.65
N ARG A 13 -19.13 -5.91 15.66
CA ARG A 13 -19.82 -5.07 16.67
C ARG A 13 -19.23 -3.68 16.85
N MET A 14 -17.95 -3.49 16.53
CA MET A 14 -17.29 -2.20 16.60
C MET A 14 -17.32 -1.50 15.25
N TRP A 15 -17.28 -0.16 15.26
CA TRP A 15 -17.12 0.64 14.04
C TRP A 15 -15.66 0.95 13.73
N LEU A 16 -14.80 1.01 14.74
CA LEU A 16 -13.38 1.32 14.57
C LEU A 16 -12.54 0.45 15.50
N VAL A 17 -11.47 -0.12 14.96
CA VAL A 17 -10.46 -0.89 15.71
C VAL A 17 -9.13 -0.15 15.58
N CYS A 18 -8.62 0.32 16.72
CA CYS A 18 -7.32 0.98 16.79
C CYS A 18 -6.20 -0.04 17.06
N ILE A 19 -5.19 -0.05 16.20
CA ILE A 19 -3.99 -0.88 16.33
C ILE A 19 -2.81 0.05 16.62
N ASP A 20 -2.41 0.08 17.88
CA ASP A 20 -1.23 0.86 18.27
C ASP A 20 0.06 0.11 17.94
N GLU A 21 1.09 0.88 17.56
CA GLU A 21 2.42 0.42 17.16
C GLU A 21 2.37 -0.75 16.17
N TYR A 22 1.81 -0.53 14.99
CA TYR A 22 1.63 -1.57 13.98
C TYR A 22 2.95 -2.24 13.57
N ASN A 23 4.03 -1.48 13.50
CA ASN A 23 5.38 -1.97 13.21
C ASN A 23 5.99 -2.80 14.36
N ALA A 24 5.53 -2.64 15.61
CA ALA A 24 5.96 -3.45 16.74
C ALA A 24 5.30 -4.85 16.78
N LYS A 25 4.28 -5.08 15.94
CA LYS A 25 3.62 -6.40 15.83
C LYS A 25 4.51 -7.40 15.10
N THR A 26 4.48 -8.64 15.55
CA THR A 26 5.20 -9.74 14.89
C THR A 26 4.67 -9.99 13.48
N GLU A 27 5.48 -10.58 12.59
CA GLU A 27 5.05 -10.93 11.22
C GLU A 27 3.77 -11.77 11.20
N ARG A 28 3.63 -12.70 12.16
CA ARG A 28 2.45 -13.55 12.31
C ARG A 28 1.19 -12.74 12.64
N GLU A 29 1.32 -11.75 13.52
CA GLU A 29 0.21 -10.85 13.87
C GLU A 29 -0.15 -9.94 12.70
N GLN A 30 0.84 -9.39 12.00
CA GLN A 30 0.60 -8.59 10.80
C GLN A 30 -0.09 -9.40 9.70
N ALA A 31 0.31 -10.67 9.49
CA ALA A 31 -0.36 -11.56 8.55
C ALA A 31 -1.83 -11.82 8.94
N LYS A 32 -2.10 -11.99 10.25
CA LYS A 32 -3.47 -12.12 10.78
C LYS A 32 -4.27 -10.84 10.52
N ILE A 33 -3.73 -9.66 10.82
CA ILE A 33 -4.40 -8.37 10.57
C ILE A 33 -4.69 -8.19 9.08
N LYS A 34 -3.73 -8.49 8.20
CA LYS A 34 -3.91 -8.44 6.73
C LYS A 34 -5.07 -9.32 6.26
N ARG A 35 -5.21 -10.51 6.83
CA ARG A 35 -6.35 -11.39 6.55
C ARG A 35 -7.66 -10.74 7.00
N LEU A 36 -7.72 -10.23 8.23
CA LEU A 36 -8.91 -9.57 8.78
C LEU A 36 -9.33 -8.32 7.98
N LEU A 37 -8.37 -7.55 7.47
CA LEU A 37 -8.61 -6.41 6.59
C LEU A 37 -9.32 -6.80 5.28
N THR A 38 -9.15 -8.05 4.83
CA THR A 38 -9.67 -8.54 3.55
C THR A 38 -10.99 -9.32 3.70
N GLU A 39 -11.32 -9.78 4.92
CA GLU A 39 -12.56 -10.51 5.18
C GLU A 39 -13.79 -9.56 5.12
N LYS A 40 -14.79 -9.95 4.31
CA LYS A 40 -16.05 -9.20 4.14
C LYS A 40 -17.08 -9.55 5.21
N ASP A 41 -17.20 -10.85 5.50
CA ASP A 41 -18.09 -11.41 6.49
C ASP A 41 -17.27 -12.14 7.55
N VAL A 42 -17.77 -12.13 8.77
CA VAL A 42 -17.10 -12.68 9.93
C VAL A 42 -17.95 -13.81 10.49
N GLN A 43 -17.34 -14.96 10.74
CA GLN A 43 -18.00 -16.02 11.49
C GLN A 43 -18.07 -15.59 12.94
N ALA A 44 -19.26 -15.53 13.53
CA ALA A 44 -19.38 -15.20 14.95
C ALA A 44 -20.31 -16.17 15.66
N ARG A 45 -19.91 -16.57 16.87
CA ARG A 45 -20.74 -17.38 17.76
C ARG A 45 -21.53 -16.50 18.73
N LYS A 46 -22.86 -16.63 18.68
CA LYS A 46 -23.76 -15.96 19.63
C LYS A 46 -23.55 -16.55 21.03
N MET A 47 -23.59 -15.71 22.07
CA MET A 47 -23.47 -16.18 23.45
C MET A 47 -24.62 -17.15 23.76
N ARG A 48 -24.29 -18.40 24.14
CA ARG A 48 -25.22 -19.54 24.36
C ARG A 48 -25.79 -20.24 23.11
N SER A 49 -25.21 -20.05 21.94
CA SER A 49 -25.54 -20.83 20.73
C SER A 49 -24.37 -21.73 20.37
N ASP A 50 -24.61 -22.99 20.00
CA ASP A 50 -23.60 -23.87 19.41
C ASP A 50 -23.45 -23.69 17.90
N GLN A 51 -24.28 -22.83 17.30
CA GLN A 51 -24.22 -22.49 15.89
C GLN A 51 -23.44 -21.19 15.67
N TYR A 52 -22.53 -21.23 14.71
CA TYR A 52 -21.87 -20.06 14.14
C TYR A 52 -22.79 -19.39 13.13
N THR A 53 -22.79 -18.06 13.11
CA THR A 53 -23.56 -17.28 12.14
C THR A 53 -22.60 -16.32 11.43
N MET A 54 -22.74 -16.18 10.11
CA MET A 54 -22.04 -15.14 9.36
C MET A 54 -22.68 -13.78 9.69
N ILE A 55 -21.88 -12.84 10.15
CA ILE A 55 -22.29 -11.45 10.34
C ILE A 55 -21.45 -10.53 9.46
N PRO A 56 -22.02 -9.44 8.94
CA PRO A 56 -21.24 -8.49 8.15
C PRO A 56 -20.15 -7.85 9.02
N ARG A 57 -18.96 -7.64 8.46
CA ARG A 57 -17.94 -6.81 9.12
C ARG A 57 -18.41 -5.36 9.13
N LEU A 58 -18.50 -4.78 10.32
CA LEU A 58 -18.89 -3.39 10.51
C LEU A 58 -17.69 -2.47 10.83
N CYS A 59 -16.57 -3.04 11.26
CA CYS A 59 -15.45 -2.24 11.72
C CYS A 59 -14.53 -1.76 10.60
N SER A 60 -14.05 -0.53 10.68
CA SER A 60 -12.83 -0.07 10.02
C SER A 60 -11.62 -0.24 10.94
N PHE A 61 -10.42 -0.21 10.37
CA PHE A 61 -9.17 -0.28 11.12
C PHE A 61 -8.42 1.04 11.01
N ILE A 62 -7.83 1.49 12.12
CA ILE A 62 -6.84 2.56 12.14
C ILE A 62 -5.59 2.04 12.84
N ALA A 63 -4.44 2.44 12.35
CA ALA A 63 -3.16 2.01 12.90
C ALA A 63 -2.19 3.18 13.00
N THR A 64 -1.39 3.19 14.06
CA THR A 64 -0.30 4.14 14.27
C THR A 64 1.03 3.42 14.07
N THR A 65 2.00 4.14 13.52
CA THR A 65 3.36 3.60 13.28
C THR A 65 4.34 4.77 13.20
N ASN A 66 5.55 4.53 13.72
CA ASN A 66 6.67 5.45 13.56
C ASN A 66 7.52 5.12 12.32
N ASP A 67 7.25 3.99 11.66
CA ASP A 67 7.86 3.67 10.38
C ASP A 67 7.30 4.58 9.28
N SER A 68 8.17 5.33 8.61
CA SER A 68 7.83 6.20 7.47
C SER A 68 7.46 5.41 6.21
N THR A 69 7.86 4.13 6.14
CA THR A 69 7.59 3.23 5.02
C THR A 69 6.91 1.93 5.48
N PRO A 70 5.73 2.00 6.11
CA PRO A 70 5.09 0.85 6.74
C PRO A 70 4.51 -0.17 5.74
N LEU A 71 4.45 0.17 4.44
CA LEU A 71 3.86 -0.68 3.42
C LEU A 71 4.94 -1.50 2.71
N PRO A 72 4.72 -2.81 2.48
CA PRO A 72 5.67 -3.64 1.74
C PRO A 72 5.73 -3.20 0.27
N SER A 73 6.85 -3.48 -0.40
CA SER A 73 7.00 -3.25 -1.83
C SER A 73 6.05 -4.15 -2.64
N GLY A 74 4.97 -3.62 -3.22
CA GLY A 74 4.06 -4.38 -4.09
C GLY A 74 2.60 -3.92 -4.07
N ASP A 75 1.72 -4.70 -4.71
CA ASP A 75 0.30 -4.37 -4.94
C ASP A 75 -0.62 -4.55 -3.70
N GLY A 76 -0.01 -4.53 -2.50
CA GLY A 76 -0.71 -4.68 -1.23
C GLY A 76 -1.20 -3.36 -0.63
N SER A 77 -0.74 -2.22 -1.16
CA SER A 77 -0.93 -0.91 -0.55
C SER A 77 -2.32 -0.33 -0.70
N ARG A 78 -3.10 -0.67 -1.73
CA ARG A 78 -4.47 -0.12 -1.91
C ARG A 78 -5.44 -0.38 -0.75
N ARG A 79 -5.11 -1.31 0.15
CA ARG A 79 -5.90 -1.60 1.37
C ARG A 79 -5.62 -0.65 2.53
N TYR A 80 -4.70 0.29 2.36
CA TYR A 80 -4.26 1.24 3.37
C TYR A 80 -4.48 2.65 2.85
N LEU A 81 -4.79 3.59 3.74
CA LEU A 81 -4.73 5.01 3.46
C LEU A 81 -3.71 5.61 4.43
N CYS A 82 -2.49 5.83 3.95
CA CYS A 82 -1.42 6.36 4.78
C CYS A 82 -1.56 7.88 4.92
N VAL A 83 -1.53 8.38 6.15
CA VAL A 83 -1.56 9.81 6.43
C VAL A 83 -0.40 10.12 7.36
N GLU A 84 0.53 10.94 6.90
CA GLU A 84 1.63 11.43 7.71
C GLU A 84 1.16 12.62 8.57
N VAL A 85 1.38 12.50 9.88
CA VAL A 85 1.10 13.59 10.83
C VAL A 85 2.38 14.39 11.02
N THR A 86 2.45 15.57 10.41
CA THR A 86 3.67 16.42 10.40
C THR A 86 3.72 17.46 11.52
N GLY A 87 2.63 17.64 12.26
CA GLY A 87 2.51 18.64 13.33
C GLY A 87 1.75 18.11 14.54
N GLU A 88 1.63 18.95 15.57
CA GLU A 88 0.88 18.61 16.77
C GLU A 88 -0.62 18.54 16.48
N ILE A 89 -1.27 17.49 16.98
CA ILE A 89 -2.72 17.35 16.91
C ILE A 89 -3.32 18.13 18.09
N ASP A 90 -4.13 19.14 17.80
CA ASP A 90 -4.90 19.83 18.84
C ASP A 90 -5.96 18.88 19.42
N MET A 91 -5.73 18.45 20.66
CA MET A 91 -6.65 17.61 21.43
C MET A 91 -7.50 18.41 22.42
N THR A 92 -7.36 19.74 22.44
CA THR A 92 -8.03 20.63 23.41
C THR A 92 -9.33 21.19 22.85
N ALA A 93 -9.41 21.43 21.54
CA ALA A 93 -10.62 21.91 20.90
C ALA A 93 -11.72 20.83 20.89
N PRO A 94 -12.96 21.16 21.26
CA PRO A 94 -14.06 20.22 21.15
C PRO A 94 -14.39 19.93 19.68
N ILE A 95 -14.54 18.65 19.35
CA ILE A 95 -14.93 18.24 17.99
C ILE A 95 -16.40 18.63 17.74
N PRO A 96 -16.73 19.35 16.65
CA PRO A 96 -18.10 19.77 16.35
C PRO A 96 -18.93 18.62 15.75
N TYR A 97 -19.24 17.61 16.57
CA TYR A 97 -19.91 16.37 16.16
C TYR A 97 -21.20 16.62 15.37
N LYS A 98 -22.05 17.57 15.80
CA LYS A 98 -23.31 17.87 15.09
C LYS A 98 -23.07 18.27 13.64
N GLN A 99 -22.09 19.14 13.40
CA GLN A 99 -21.75 19.60 12.05
C GLN A 99 -21.10 18.49 11.23
N MET A 100 -20.21 17.71 11.85
CA MET A 100 -19.56 16.56 11.20
C MET A 100 -20.60 15.53 10.72
N TYR A 101 -21.56 15.17 11.57
CA TYR A 101 -22.66 14.27 11.19
C TYR A 101 -23.59 14.89 10.15
N ALA A 102 -23.90 16.19 10.26
CA ALA A 102 -24.71 16.88 9.25
C ALA A 102 -24.06 16.81 7.87
N GLN A 103 -22.75 17.09 7.79
CA GLN A 103 -21.98 16.98 6.54
C GLN A 103 -22.00 15.55 5.99
N ALA A 104 -21.69 14.54 6.82
CA ALA A 104 -21.71 13.14 6.40
C ALA A 104 -23.07 12.71 5.85
N MET A 105 -24.16 13.12 6.51
CA MET A 105 -25.53 12.81 6.07
C MET A 105 -25.89 13.49 4.75
N THR A 106 -25.42 14.72 4.53
CA THR A 106 -25.58 15.43 3.25
C THR A 106 -24.83 14.73 2.12
N GLU A 107 -23.56 14.36 2.30
CA GLU A 107 -22.79 13.64 1.28
C GLU A 107 -23.46 12.31 0.90
N LEU A 108 -23.89 11.53 1.90
CA LEU A 108 -24.51 10.23 1.66
C LEU A 108 -25.91 10.33 1.04
N ARG A 109 -26.78 11.20 1.56
CA ARG A 109 -28.21 11.22 1.17
C ARG A 109 -28.54 12.17 0.04
N GLN A 110 -27.88 13.33 0.00
CA GLN A 110 -28.23 14.39 -0.96
C GLN A 110 -27.35 14.30 -2.21
N LYS A 111 -26.05 14.03 -2.03
CA LYS A 111 -25.09 13.91 -3.14
C LYS A 111 -24.92 12.47 -3.66
N GLY A 112 -25.38 11.48 -2.88
CA GLY A 112 -25.31 10.07 -3.27
C GLY A 112 -23.89 9.50 -3.25
N CYS A 113 -22.99 10.08 -2.45
CA CYS A 113 -21.65 9.55 -2.27
C CYS A 113 -21.70 8.13 -1.69
N VAL A 114 -20.78 7.28 -2.13
CA VAL A 114 -20.65 5.91 -1.64
C VAL A 114 -19.71 5.86 -0.44
N TYR A 115 -19.93 4.88 0.44
CA TYR A 115 -19.10 4.66 1.65
C TYR A 115 -18.01 3.59 1.44
N TRP A 116 -17.81 3.13 0.21
CA TRP A 116 -16.77 2.19 -0.19
C TRP A 116 -15.91 2.82 -1.29
N PHE A 117 -14.64 2.42 -1.37
CA PHE A 117 -13.76 2.87 -2.44
C PHE A 117 -14.14 2.22 -3.77
N THR A 118 -14.19 3.04 -4.82
CA THR A 118 -14.30 2.62 -6.21
C THR A 118 -12.95 2.13 -6.74
N SER A 119 -12.91 1.58 -7.95
CA SER A 119 -11.65 1.16 -8.57
C SER A 119 -10.74 2.35 -8.86
N GLU A 120 -11.34 3.50 -9.17
CA GLU A 120 -10.68 4.79 -9.35
C GLU A 120 -10.07 5.27 -8.03
N ASP A 121 -10.84 5.24 -6.92
CA ASP A 121 -10.32 5.58 -5.59
C ASP A 121 -9.17 4.67 -5.17
N GLU A 122 -9.27 3.36 -5.45
CA GLU A 122 -8.19 2.40 -5.15
C GLU A 122 -6.89 2.75 -5.91
N GLN A 123 -6.99 3.25 -7.14
CA GLN A 123 -5.83 3.69 -7.92
C GLN A 123 -5.22 4.96 -7.33
N GLU A 124 -6.04 5.96 -7.00
CA GLU A 124 -5.57 7.20 -6.37
C GLU A 124 -4.89 6.91 -5.02
N ILE A 125 -5.47 6.02 -4.21
CA ILE A 125 -4.88 5.55 -2.95
C ILE A 125 -3.54 4.86 -3.20
N GLN A 126 -3.44 4.03 -4.25
CA GLN A 126 -2.19 3.37 -4.57
C GLN A 126 -1.09 4.37 -4.95
N GLU A 127 -1.42 5.40 -5.73
CA GLU A 127 -0.52 6.48 -6.10
C GLU A 127 -0.11 7.32 -4.89
N HIS A 128 -1.08 7.73 -4.07
CA HIS A 128 -0.86 8.42 -2.79
C HIS A 128 0.05 7.62 -1.85
N ASN A 129 -0.07 6.30 -1.85
CA ASN A 129 0.69 5.45 -0.95
C ASN A 129 2.15 5.21 -1.38
N MET A 130 2.56 5.61 -2.59
CA MET A 130 3.90 5.35 -3.12
C MET A 130 5.05 5.79 -2.19
N PRO A 131 5.02 6.98 -1.54
CA PRO A 131 6.08 7.41 -0.63
C PRO A 131 6.20 6.55 0.64
N TYR A 132 5.14 5.88 1.05
CA TYR A 132 5.08 5.06 2.26
C TYR A 132 5.38 3.58 2.00
N GLN A 133 5.74 3.22 0.77
CA GLN A 133 6.13 1.86 0.41
C GLN A 133 7.64 1.67 0.54
N GLN A 134 8.05 0.54 1.12
CA GLN A 134 9.43 0.10 1.08
C GLN A 134 9.90 -0.08 -0.37
N LEU A 135 11.17 0.24 -0.61
CA LEU A 135 11.84 -0.07 -1.88
C LEU A 135 12.22 -1.56 -1.91
N SER A 136 11.93 -2.21 -3.04
CA SER A 136 12.38 -3.58 -3.29
C SER A 136 13.87 -3.58 -3.63
N SER A 137 14.53 -4.73 -3.45
CA SER A 137 15.95 -4.89 -3.82
C SER A 137 16.26 -4.44 -5.26
N PRO A 138 15.49 -4.83 -6.30
CA PRO A 138 15.69 -4.32 -7.66
C PRO A 138 15.70 -2.80 -7.79
N GLU A 139 14.94 -2.07 -6.98
CA GLU A 139 14.82 -0.62 -7.09
C GLU A 139 15.93 0.11 -6.37
N LEU A 140 16.35 -0.42 -5.22
CA LEU A 140 17.55 0.05 -4.55
C LEU A 140 18.76 -0.09 -5.48
N ILE A 141 18.87 -1.23 -6.17
CA ILE A 141 19.91 -1.46 -7.19
C ILE A 141 19.78 -0.45 -8.34
N LEU A 142 18.59 -0.27 -8.91
CA LEU A 142 18.37 0.69 -10.00
C LEU A 142 18.68 2.13 -9.59
N GLN A 143 18.23 2.57 -8.42
CA GLN A 143 18.53 3.90 -7.88
C GLN A 143 20.02 4.08 -7.62
N SER A 144 20.75 3.02 -7.26
CA SER A 144 22.20 3.08 -7.01
C SER A 144 23.03 3.17 -8.29
N LEU A 145 22.58 2.54 -9.38
CA LEU A 145 23.37 2.42 -10.62
C LEU A 145 22.91 3.38 -11.73
N PHE A 146 21.65 3.79 -11.73
CA PHE A 146 21.06 4.54 -12.83
C PHE A 146 20.38 5.84 -12.38
N GLU A 147 20.32 6.79 -13.31
CA GLU A 147 19.54 8.01 -13.23
C GLU A 147 18.61 8.11 -14.43
N PRO A 148 17.32 8.46 -14.23
CA PRO A 148 16.40 8.70 -15.34
C PRO A 148 16.84 9.94 -16.14
N THR A 149 16.67 9.89 -17.46
CA THR A 149 16.96 11.04 -18.32
C THR A 149 15.88 11.25 -19.37
N ASN A 150 15.54 12.51 -19.65
CA ASN A 150 14.61 12.88 -20.71
C ASN A 150 15.31 13.00 -22.09
N GLN A 151 16.60 12.65 -22.17
CA GLN A 151 17.33 12.69 -23.44
C GLN A 151 16.97 11.46 -24.30
N HIS A 152 16.05 11.67 -25.24
CA HIS A 152 15.55 10.64 -26.16
C HIS A 152 16.55 10.33 -27.30
N SER A 153 17.72 9.80 -26.96
CA SER A 153 18.73 9.35 -27.93
C SER A 153 19.12 7.90 -27.71
N LYS A 154 19.64 7.25 -28.75
CA LYS A 154 20.12 5.85 -28.68
C LYS A 154 21.20 5.64 -27.61
N LYS A 155 21.97 6.69 -27.29
CA LYS A 155 23.02 6.63 -26.25
C LYS A 155 22.46 6.39 -24.84
N TYR A 156 21.25 6.87 -24.57
CA TYR A 156 20.61 6.77 -23.27
C TYR A 156 19.48 5.74 -23.25
N PHE A 157 19.30 5.00 -24.33
CA PHE A 157 18.24 4.03 -24.45
C PHE A 157 18.72 2.66 -23.99
N TRP A 158 18.05 2.12 -22.98
CA TRP A 158 18.35 0.81 -22.41
C TRP A 158 17.11 -0.09 -22.48
N THR A 159 17.28 -1.31 -22.99
CA THR A 159 16.25 -2.35 -22.85
C THR A 159 16.32 -2.99 -21.47
N VAL A 160 15.24 -3.64 -21.03
CA VAL A 160 15.21 -4.38 -19.76
C VAL A 160 16.36 -5.41 -19.68
N THR A 161 16.71 -6.03 -20.81
CA THR A 161 17.83 -6.96 -20.92
C THR A 161 19.20 -6.28 -20.81
N ASP A 162 19.37 -5.07 -21.38
CA ASP A 162 20.62 -4.32 -21.25
C ASP A 162 20.85 -3.91 -19.79
N ILE A 163 19.79 -3.45 -19.12
CA ILE A 163 19.84 -3.05 -17.70
C ILE A 163 20.20 -4.26 -16.82
N GLN A 164 19.56 -5.41 -17.04
CA GLN A 164 19.87 -6.63 -16.29
C GLN A 164 21.33 -7.08 -16.50
N LYS A 165 21.83 -6.99 -17.74
CA LYS A 165 23.22 -7.31 -18.08
C LYS A 165 24.22 -6.34 -17.46
N GLU A 166 23.85 -5.08 -17.28
CA GLU A 166 24.69 -4.11 -16.60
C GLU A 166 24.73 -4.38 -15.09
N ILE A 167 23.56 -4.62 -14.48
CA ILE A 167 23.45 -4.97 -13.06
C ILE A 167 24.25 -6.22 -12.72
N SER A 168 24.25 -7.23 -13.59
CA SER A 168 24.97 -8.48 -13.36
C SER A 168 26.50 -8.33 -13.33
N LYS A 169 27.05 -7.20 -13.79
CA LYS A 169 28.48 -6.89 -13.64
C LYS A 169 28.86 -6.50 -12.21
N HIS A 170 27.90 -6.02 -11.43
CA HIS A 170 28.11 -5.50 -10.08
C HIS A 170 27.64 -6.45 -8.98
N LEU A 171 26.90 -7.51 -9.33
CA LEU A 171 26.25 -8.42 -8.39
C LEU A 171 26.58 -9.88 -8.68
N LYS A 172 26.42 -10.75 -7.67
CA LYS A 172 26.47 -12.21 -7.87
C LYS A 172 25.24 -12.66 -8.64
N ALA A 173 25.38 -13.76 -9.39
CA ALA A 173 24.29 -14.30 -10.20
C ALA A 173 22.99 -14.58 -9.42
N SER A 174 23.07 -14.94 -8.13
CA SER A 174 21.92 -15.16 -7.25
C SER A 174 21.11 -13.89 -6.95
N ASP A 175 21.77 -12.74 -7.00
CA ASP A 175 21.22 -11.46 -6.54
C ASP A 175 20.71 -10.62 -7.71
N VAL A 176 20.90 -11.09 -8.95
CA VAL A 176 20.44 -10.41 -10.16
C VAL A 176 18.92 -10.55 -10.28
N PRO A 177 18.15 -9.44 -10.30
CA PRO A 177 16.71 -9.48 -10.48
C PRO A 177 16.31 -10.12 -11.81
N ASN A 178 15.19 -10.84 -11.83
CA ASN A 178 14.62 -11.32 -13.08
C ASN A 178 13.98 -10.16 -13.87
N LEU A 179 13.84 -10.33 -15.19
CA LEU A 179 13.31 -9.30 -16.10
C LEU A 179 11.92 -8.76 -15.71
N LYS A 180 11.05 -9.61 -15.13
CA LYS A 180 9.71 -9.19 -14.70
C LYS A 180 9.79 -8.25 -13.50
N SER A 181 10.55 -8.64 -12.47
CA SER A 181 10.77 -7.81 -11.27
C SER A 181 11.45 -6.49 -11.61
N LEU A 182 12.42 -6.52 -12.52
CA LEU A 182 13.12 -5.34 -13.01
C LEU A 182 12.18 -4.41 -13.78
N GLY A 183 11.34 -4.96 -14.66
CA GLY A 183 10.34 -4.17 -15.39
C GLY A 183 9.32 -3.48 -14.48
N THR A 184 8.90 -4.14 -13.40
CA THR A 184 8.04 -3.52 -12.37
C THR A 184 8.77 -2.40 -11.63
N ALA A 185 10.01 -2.65 -11.21
CA ALA A 185 10.85 -1.68 -10.52
C ALA A 185 11.10 -0.40 -11.33
N ILE A 186 11.46 -0.54 -12.61
CA ILE A 186 11.70 0.60 -13.51
C ILE A 186 10.43 1.46 -13.66
N LYS A 187 9.25 0.81 -13.75
CA LYS A 187 7.97 1.52 -13.81
C LYS A 187 7.67 2.27 -12.53
N ARG A 188 7.88 1.65 -11.36
CA ARG A 188 7.60 2.25 -10.05
C ARG A 188 8.53 3.45 -9.77
N LEU A 189 9.76 3.39 -10.25
CA LEU A 189 10.71 4.51 -10.20
C LEU A 189 10.47 5.58 -11.27
N ASN A 190 9.40 5.49 -12.07
CA ASN A 190 9.01 6.48 -13.08
C ASN A 190 10.10 6.80 -14.12
N PHE A 191 10.91 5.80 -14.52
CA PHE A 191 11.88 6.00 -15.58
C PHE A 191 11.19 6.29 -16.94
N PRO A 192 11.64 7.30 -17.71
CA PRO A 192 11.03 7.63 -18.99
C PRO A 192 11.07 6.45 -19.97
N LYS A 193 9.92 6.09 -20.53
CA LYS A 193 9.77 4.99 -21.50
C LYS A 193 9.81 5.51 -22.95
N GLY A 194 10.25 4.67 -23.88
CA GLY A 194 10.16 4.98 -25.30
C GLY A 194 10.47 3.79 -26.20
N GLY A 195 10.68 4.07 -27.48
CA GLY A 195 11.12 3.05 -28.42
C GLY A 195 12.01 3.60 -29.53
N ILE A 196 12.97 2.79 -29.94
CA ILE A 196 13.89 3.07 -31.04
C ILE A 196 13.82 1.89 -32.00
N SER A 197 13.55 2.17 -33.28
CA SER A 197 13.51 1.16 -34.33
C SER A 197 12.59 -0.04 -34.00
N GLY A 198 11.44 0.22 -33.36
CA GLY A 198 10.46 -0.81 -32.97
C GLY A 198 10.75 -1.54 -31.67
N ILE A 199 11.91 -1.32 -31.04
CA ILE A 199 12.27 -1.92 -29.75
C ILE A 199 11.81 -0.99 -28.62
N ARG A 200 11.14 -1.53 -27.60
CA ARG A 200 10.71 -0.78 -26.41
C ARG A 200 11.80 -0.80 -25.33
N GLY A 201 11.97 0.31 -24.64
CA GLY A 201 12.96 0.47 -23.58
C GLY A 201 12.74 1.73 -22.77
N TYR A 202 13.78 2.11 -22.04
CA TYR A 202 13.75 3.20 -21.07
C TYR A 202 14.97 4.11 -21.26
N TYR A 203 14.81 5.39 -20.92
CA TYR A 203 15.86 6.38 -21.04
C TYR A 203 16.53 6.61 -19.69
N MET A 204 17.81 6.25 -19.60
CA MET A 204 18.62 6.38 -18.39
C MET A 204 20.12 6.54 -18.67
N THR A 205 20.83 7.05 -17.68
CA THR A 205 22.29 7.13 -17.64
C THR A 205 22.82 6.34 -16.45
N LEU A 206 24.04 5.80 -16.57
CA LEU A 206 24.76 5.28 -15.41
C LEU A 206 25.12 6.45 -14.47
N ARG A 207 24.93 6.22 -13.17
CA ARG A 207 25.51 7.09 -12.13
C ARG A 207 27.03 6.98 -12.20
N LYS A 208 27.70 8.12 -12.11
CA LYS A 208 29.16 8.20 -12.05
C LYS A 208 29.66 7.89 -10.65
#